data_AF-A0A7V9L9B2-F1
#
_entry.id   AF-A0A7V9L9B2-F1
#
_cell.length_a   1.000
_cell.length_b   1.000
_cell.length_c   1.000
_cell.angle_alpha   90.00
_cell.angle_beta   90.00
_cell.angle_gamma   90.00
#
_symmetry.space_group_name_H-M   'P 1'
#
loop_
_entity.id
_entity.type
_entity.pdbx_description
1 polymer ?
#
loop_
_entity_poly.entity_id
_entity_poly.type
_entity_poly.pdbx_seq_one_letter_code
_entity_poly.pdbx_strand_id
1 'polypeptide(L)' 'MHISVFDIFKIGIGPSSSHTVGPMRAARRFAETLAQDANQLAQVRGIKVELFGSLGFTGK' A
#
# COMPACT_ATOMS: atom_id res chain seq x y z
N MET A 1 21.68 9.46 7.45
CA MET A 1 20.54 8.52 7.42
C MET A 1 20.69 7.61 8.62
N HIS A 2 19.74 7.63 9.56
CA HIS A 2 19.74 6.72 10.70
C HIS A 2 18.86 5.51 10.38
N ILE A 3 19.29 4.32 10.78
CA ILE A 3 18.51 3.08 10.67
C ILE A 3 18.24 2.60 12.09
N SER A 4 16.97 2.41 12.42
CA SER A 4 16.53 1.86 13.69
C SER A 4 16.41 0.34 13.62
N VAL A 5 16.51 -0.35 14.77
CA VAL A 5 16.16 -1.78 14.87
C VAL A 5 14.71 -2.02 14.42
N PHE A 6 13.82 -1.05 14.63
CA PHE A 6 12.43 -1.10 14.18
C PHE A 6 12.27 -0.95 12.66
N ASP A 7 13.30 -0.51 11.92
CA ASP A 7 13.28 -0.50 10.46
C ASP A 7 13.61 -1.88 9.87
N ILE A 8 14.25 -2.74 10.66
CA ILE A 8 14.63 -4.11 10.28
C ILE A 8 13.54 -5.09 10.74
N PHE A 9 13.15 -5.03 12.01
CA PHE A 9 12.16 -5.91 12.61
C PHE A 9 10.80 -5.24 12.69
N LYS A 10 9.95 -5.53 11.71
CA LYS A 10 8.59 -4.99 11.60
C LYS A 10 7.56 -6.11 11.73
N ILE A 11 6.53 -5.87 12.53
CA ILE A 11 5.32 -6.70 12.54
C ILE A 11 4.58 -6.46 11.22
N GLY A 12 4.18 -7.55 10.56
CA GLY A 12 3.50 -7.51 9.28
C GLY A 12 2.80 -8.85 8.98
N ILE A 13 2.23 -8.95 7.79
CA ILE A 13 1.57 -10.16 7.30
C ILE A 13 2.41 -10.78 6.18
N GLY A 14 2.56 -12.11 6.21
CA GLY A 14 3.23 -12.87 5.15
C GLY A 14 2.37 -13.00 3.88
N PRO A 15 2.94 -13.53 2.78
CA PRO A 15 4.25 -14.16 2.68
C PRO A 15 5.41 -13.20 2.36
N SER A 16 5.14 -11.96 1.92
CA SER A 16 6.18 -11.08 1.37
C SER A 16 6.07 -9.63 1.84
N SER A 17 7.16 -9.08 2.39
CA SER A 17 7.20 -7.66 2.74
C SER A 17 7.04 -6.74 1.52
N SER A 18 7.61 -7.12 0.36
CA SER A 18 7.59 -6.29 -0.85
C SER A 18 6.31 -6.46 -1.68
N HIS A 19 5.69 -7.65 -1.65
CA HIS A 19 4.52 -7.97 -2.48
C HIS A 19 3.22 -8.08 -1.68
N THR A 20 3.27 -8.05 -0.34
CA THR A 20 2.09 -8.04 0.53
C THR A 20 2.02 -6.76 1.34
N VAL A 21 2.99 -6.52 2.24
CA VAL A 21 2.95 -5.37 3.16
C VAL A 21 3.18 -4.05 2.42
N GLY A 22 4.08 -4.02 1.42
CA GLY A 22 4.34 -2.86 0.58
C GLY A 22 3.07 -2.35 -0.13
N PRO A 23 2.41 -3.18 -0.96
CA PRO A 23 1.16 -2.83 -1.63
C PRO A 23 0.04 -2.46 -0.65
N MET A 24 -0.10 -3.17 0.47
CA MET A 24 -1.08 -2.84 1.51
C MET A 24 -0.85 -1.43 2.09
N ARG A 25 0.40 -1.06 2.37
CA ARG A 25 0.75 0.29 2.83
C ARG A 25 0.48 1.34 1.75
N ALA A 26 0.72 1.02 0.48
CA ALA A 26 0.41 1.93 -0.63
C ALA A 26 -1.09 2.17 -0.77
N ALA A 27 -1.91 1.12 -0.69
CA ALA A 27 -3.37 1.22 -0.71
C ALA A 27 -3.91 2.03 0.46
N ARG A 28 -3.38 1.83 1.68
CA ARG A 28 -3.73 2.62 2.85
C ARG A 28 -3.43 4.11 2.64
N ARG A 29 -2.23 4.44 2.15
CA ARG A 29 -1.86 5.84 1.86
C ARG A 29 -2.79 6.46 0.83
N PHE A 30 -3.15 5.73 -0.22
CA PHE A 30 -4.13 6.21 -1.21
C PHE A 30 -5.47 6.53 -0.56
N ALA A 31 -6.01 5.63 0.27
CA ALA A 31 -7.27 5.85 0.97
C ALA A 31 -7.20 7.02 1.96
N GLU A 32 -6.11 7.15 2.73
CA GLU A 32 -5.89 8.27 3.65
C GLU A 32 -5.83 9.60 2.91
N THR A 33 -5.13 9.66 1.76
CA THR A 33 -5.08 10.87 0.92
C THR A 33 -6.47 11.24 0.40
N LEU A 34 -7.23 10.27 -0.09
CA LEU A 34 -8.60 10.50 -0.58
C LEU A 34 -9.53 10.99 0.54
N ALA A 35 -9.36 10.49 1.76
CA ALA A 35 -10.17 10.87 2.92
C ALA A 35 -9.86 12.28 3.45
N GLN A 36 -8.79 12.93 2.99
CA GLN A 36 -8.51 14.33 3.35
C GLN A 36 -9.56 15.30 2.80
N ASP A 37 -10.25 14.92 1.72
CA ASP A 37 -11.38 15.66 1.16
C ASP A 37 -12.65 14.78 1.16
N ALA A 38 -13.57 15.09 2.08
CA ALA A 38 -14.82 14.36 2.24
C ALA A 38 -15.71 14.41 0.97
N ASN A 39 -15.67 15.52 0.21
CA ASN A 39 -16.42 15.63 -1.03
C ASN A 39 -15.81 14.79 -2.14
N GLN A 40 -14.47 14.71 -2.19
CA GLN A 40 -13.79 13.85 -3.16
C GLN A 40 -14.07 12.37 -2.87
N LEU A 41 -13.96 11.96 -1.61
CA LEU A 41 -14.27 10.59 -1.17
C LEU A 41 -15.72 10.21 -1.49
N ALA A 42 -16.69 11.09 -1.20
CA ALA A 42 -18.11 10.84 -1.46
C ALA A 42 -18.44 10.67 -2.95
N GLN A 43 -17.60 11.19 -3.84
CA GLN A 43 -17.79 11.09 -5.30
C GLN A 43 -17.14 9.84 -5.90
N VAL A 44 -16.34 9.08 -5.14
CA VAL A 44 -15.69 7.87 -5.67
C VAL A 44 -16.71 6.79 -5.99
N ARG A 45 -16.76 6.37 -7.26
CA ARG A 45 -17.65 5.32 -7.78
C ARG A 45 -16.95 4.00 -8.07
N GLY A 46 -15.62 4.01 -8.07
CA GLY A 46 -14.80 2.84 -8.39
C GLY A 46 -13.33 3.12 -8.14
N ILE A 47 -12.57 2.05 -7.92
CA ILE A 47 -11.12 2.10 -7.73
C ILE A 47 -10.52 1.18 -8.79
N LYS A 48 -9.44 1.65 -9.43
CA LYS A 48 -8.63 0.85 -10.34
C LYS A 48 -7.25 0.67 -9.72
N VAL A 49 -6.75 -0.55 -9.74
CA VAL A 49 -5.39 -0.88 -9.32
C VAL A 49 -4.70 -1.56 -10.49
N GLU A 50 -3.51 -1.10 -10.83
CA GLU A 50 -2.68 -1.67 -11.90
C GLU A 50 -1.33 -2.06 -11.29
N LEU A 51 -0.96 -3.33 -11.49
CA LEU A 51 0.29 -3.89 -10.98
C LEU A 51 1.29 -3.98 -12.13
N PHE A 52 2.46 -3.38 -11.94
CA PHE A 52 3.51 -3.30 -12.97
C PHE A 52 4.72 -4.15 -12.60
N GLY A 53 5.52 -4.54 -13.60
CA GLY A 53 6.80 -5.22 -13.40
C GLY A 53 6.71 -6.52 -12.60
N SER A 54 7.68 -6.73 -11.69
CA SER A 54 7.76 -7.92 -10.84
C SER A 54 6.54 -8.08 -9.92
N LEU A 55 5.93 -6.97 -9.49
CA LEU A 55 4.73 -6.99 -8.67
C LEU A 55 3.54 -7.56 -9.43
N GLY A 56 3.34 -7.12 -10.68
CA GLY A 56 2.30 -7.69 -11.55
C GLY A 56 2.58 -9.14 -11.96
N PHE A 57 3.85 -9.52 -12.08
CA PHE A 57 4.23 -10.87 -12.49
C PHE A 57 4.06 -11.91 -11.38
N THR A 58 4.38 -11.55 -10.13
CA THR A 58 4.45 -12.50 -9.00
C THR A 58 3.35 -12.31 -7.95
N GLY A 59 2.64 -11.19 -7.96
CA GLY A 59 1.61 -10.86 -6.96
C GLY A 59 0.23 -11.46 -7.25
N LYS A 60 0.18 -12.75 -7.64
CA LYS A 60 -1.08 -13.48 -7.85
C LYS A 60 -1.83 -13.75 -6.55
#